data_AF-A2YCN4-F1
#
_entry.id   AF-A2YCN4-F1
#
_cell.length_a   1.000
_cell.length_b   1.000
_cell.length_c   1.000
_cell.angle_alpha   90.00
_cell.angle_beta   90.00
_cell.angle_gamma   90.00
#
_symmetry.space_group_name_H-M   'P 1'
#
loop_
_entity.id
_entity.type
_entity.pdbx_description
1 polymer ?
#
loop_
_entity_poly.entity_id
_entity_poly.type
_entity_poly.pdbx_seq_one_letter_code
_entity_poly.pdbx_strand_id
1 'polypeptide(L)' 'MTTGQASLGKAWITKKAREIVALGRELLGGNGIVTDFHVGKAFCDMESLYTYEGSYEVNALIVARDITGIASIRPASRL' A
#
# COMPACT_ATOMS: atom_id res chain seq x y z
N MET A 1 13.44 4.97 -15.49
CA MET A 1 12.65 4.27 -14.45
C MET A 1 11.77 3.27 -15.16
N THR A 2 11.92 1.97 -14.89
CA THR A 2 11.02 0.93 -15.44
C THR A 2 9.66 0.99 -14.73
N THR A 3 8.63 0.42 -15.34
CA THR A 3 7.32 0.30 -14.68
C THR A 3 7.41 -0.51 -13.38
N GLY A 4 8.26 -1.55 -13.35
CA GLY A 4 8.53 -2.31 -12.12
C GLY A 4 9.17 -1.45 -11.03
N GLN A 5 10.14 -0.60 -11.36
CA GLN A 5 10.75 0.31 -10.38
C GLN A 5 9.73 1.29 -9.79
N ALA A 6 8.83 1.84 -10.60
CA ALA A 6 7.75 2.72 -10.12
C ALA A 6 6.76 1.98 -9.20
N SER A 7 6.34 0.77 -9.62
CA SER A 7 5.45 -0.09 -8.82
C SER A 7 6.07 -0.52 -7.49
N LEU A 8 7.38 -0.81 -7.48
CA LEU A 8 8.11 -1.14 -6.26
C LEU A 8 8.09 0.04 -5.28
N GLY A 9 8.39 1.25 -5.78
CA GLY A 9 8.36 2.46 -4.98
C GLY A 9 6.99 2.67 -4.33
N LYS A 10 5.92 2.62 -5.13
CA LYS A 10 4.54 2.74 -4.64
C LYS A 10 4.23 1.70 -3.57
N ALA A 11 4.37 0.41 -3.90
CA ALA A 11 3.99 -0.69 -3.02
C ALA A 11 4.75 -0.65 -1.69
N TRP A 12 6.06 -0.45 -1.73
CA TRP A 12 6.89 -0.45 -0.52
C TRP A 12 6.59 0.75 0.36
N ILE A 13 6.50 1.96 -0.22
CA ILE A 13 6.26 3.19 0.54
C ILE A 13 4.87 3.15 1.17
N THR A 14 3.82 2.75 0.44
CA THR A 14 2.47 2.71 1.03
C THR A 14 2.35 1.63 2.10
N LYS A 15 3.01 0.47 1.95
CA LYS A 15 3.06 -0.56 3.00
C LYS A 15 3.71 -0.02 4.27
N LYS A 16 4.81 0.70 4.15
CA LYS A 16 5.52 1.28 5.30
C LYS A 16 4.78 2.45 5.91
N ALA A 17 4.20 3.33 5.11
CA ALA A 17 3.38 4.42 5.59
C ALA A 17 2.15 3.91 6.39
N ARG A 18 1.51 2.82 5.95
CA ARG A 18 0.42 2.16 6.69
C ARG A 18 0.85 1.68 8.08
N GLU A 19 2.02 1.06 8.19
CA GLU A 19 2.62 0.66 9.47
C GLU A 19 2.91 1.87 10.37
N ILE A 20 3.49 2.93 9.79
CA ILE A 20 3.85 4.16 10.52
C ILE A 20 2.62 4.85 11.10
N VAL A 21 1.55 5.03 10.31
CA VAL A 21 0.32 5.68 10.82
C VAL A 21 -0.38 4.84 11.88
N ALA A 22 -0.29 3.50 11.80
CA ALA A 22 -0.82 2.61 12.83
C ALA A 22 -0.11 2.83 14.17
N LEU A 23 1.23 2.86 14.15
CA LEU A 23 2.06 3.16 15.33
C LEU A 23 1.78 4.57 15.86
N GLY A 24 1.71 5.57 14.98
CA GLY A 24 1.39 6.95 15.37
C GLY A 24 0.03 7.05 16.07
N ARG A 25 -0.99 6.38 15.53
CA ARG A 25 -2.34 6.34 16.13
C ARG A 25 -2.31 5.68 17.52
N GLU A 26 -1.55 4.61 17.69
CA GLU A 26 -1.37 3.92 18.98
C GLU A 26 -0.72 4.81 20.03
N LEU A 27 0.32 5.56 19.66
CA LEU A 27 1.03 6.49 20.57
C LEU A 27 0.11 7.55 21.19
N LEU A 28 -0.97 7.94 20.51
CA LEU A 28 -1.94 8.93 21.00
C LEU A 28 -3.11 8.32 21.77
N GLY A 29 -3.21 6.98 21.86
CA GLY A 29 -4.30 6.30 22.58
C GLY A 29 -5.68 6.74 22.11
N GLY A 30 -6.54 7.18 23.05
CA GLY A 30 -7.87 7.70 22.75
C GLY A 30 -7.87 8.98 21.89
N ASN A 31 -6.83 9.81 22.00
CA ASN A 31 -6.69 10.98 21.13
C ASN A 31 -6.31 10.57 19.69
N GLY A 32 -5.82 9.34 19.51
CA GLY A 32 -5.46 8.80 18.20
C GLY A 32 -6.66 8.41 17.34
N ILE A 33 -7.85 8.24 17.92
CA ILE A 33 -9.06 7.83 17.17
C ILE A 33 -9.96 9.01 16.76
N VAL A 34 -9.81 10.16 17.41
CA VAL A 34 -10.58 11.37 17.07
C VAL A 34 -9.91 12.13 15.93
N THR A 35 -10.68 12.96 15.22
CA THR A 35 -10.19 13.70 14.06
C THR A 35 -9.37 14.94 14.42
N ASP A 36 -9.47 15.45 15.65
CA ASP A 36 -8.85 16.70 16.10
C ASP A 36 -7.31 16.65 16.03
N PHE A 37 -6.72 15.49 16.33
CA PHE A 37 -5.26 15.30 16.37
C PHE A 37 -4.67 14.79 15.05
N HIS A 38 -5.46 14.79 13.96
CA HIS A 38 -5.09 14.42 12.59
C HIS A 38 -4.64 12.96 12.36
N VAL A 39 -4.02 12.29 13.34
CA VAL A 39 -3.47 10.95 13.18
C VAL A 39 -4.54 9.91 12.87
N GLY A 40 -5.74 10.04 13.47
CA GLY A 40 -6.88 9.17 13.16
C GLY A 40 -7.35 9.33 11.72
N LYS A 41 -7.37 10.57 11.21
CA LYS A 41 -7.64 10.85 9.79
C LYS A 41 -6.56 10.27 8.88
N ALA A 42 -5.29 10.53 9.19
CA ALA A 42 -4.16 10.01 8.40
C ALA A 42 -4.15 8.48 8.34
N PHE A 43 -4.48 7.81 9.45
CA PHE A 43 -4.65 6.36 9.49
C PHE A 43 -5.69 5.87 8.48
N CYS A 44 -6.88 6.49 8.46
CA CYS A 44 -7.94 6.16 7.52
C CYS A 44 -7.56 6.48 6.06
N ASP A 45 -6.95 7.64 5.80
CA ASP A 45 -6.57 8.07 4.46
C ASP A 45 -5.50 7.12 3.85
N MET A 46 -4.60 6.58 4.68
CA MET A 46 -3.56 5.65 4.22
C MET A 46 -4.11 4.33 3.67
N GLU A 47 -5.27 3.85 4.14
CA GLU A 47 -5.91 2.64 3.58
C GLU A 47 -6.32 2.86 2.12
N SER A 48 -6.77 4.08 1.80
CA SER A 48 -7.12 4.47 0.44
C SER A 48 -5.88 4.53 -0.45
N LEU A 49 -4.80 5.16 0.02
CA LEU A 49 -3.53 5.28 -0.72
C LEU A 49 -2.85 3.92 -0.94
N TYR A 50 -2.97 3.00 0.02
CA TYR A 50 -2.49 1.63 -0.13
C TYR A 50 -3.19 0.89 -1.29
N THR A 51 -4.44 1.24 -1.56
CA THR A 51 -5.31 0.56 -2.52
C THR A 51 -5.35 1.22 -3.91
N TYR A 52 -5.53 2.54 -3.97
CA TYR A 52 -5.64 3.28 -5.23
C TYR A 52 -4.32 3.27 -6.01
N GLU A 53 -4.42 3.54 -7.32
CA GLU A 53 -3.34 3.39 -8.30
C GLU A 53 -2.73 1.97 -8.33
N GLY A 54 -3.62 0.99 -8.17
CA GLY A 54 -3.33 -0.45 -8.10
C GLY A 54 -2.98 -0.89 -6.68
N SER A 55 -3.57 -1.99 -6.18
CA SER A 55 -3.28 -2.47 -4.83
C SER A 55 -1.79 -2.82 -4.65
N TYR A 56 -1.36 -3.04 -3.40
CA TYR A 56 -0.03 -3.55 -3.11
C TYR A 56 0.27 -4.84 -3.88
N GLU A 57 -0.69 -5.76 -3.92
CA GLU A 57 -0.57 -7.05 -4.60
C GLU A 57 -0.41 -6.87 -6.10
N VAL A 58 -1.20 -5.99 -6.72
CA VAL A 58 -1.09 -5.70 -8.16
C VAL A 58 0.29 -5.11 -8.48
N ASN A 59 0.75 -4.14 -7.69
CA ASN A 59 2.07 -3.55 -7.88
C ASN A 59 3.20 -4.56 -7.65
N ALA A 60 3.09 -5.43 -6.64
CA ALA A 60 4.04 -6.50 -6.40
C ALA A 60 4.12 -7.49 -7.57
N LEU A 61 2.99 -7.82 -8.21
CA LEU A 61 2.96 -8.68 -9.39
C LEU A 61 3.56 -8.00 -10.63
N ILE A 62 3.42 -6.67 -10.78
CA ILE A 62 4.11 -5.91 -11.84
C ILE A 62 5.63 -5.96 -11.64
N VAL A 63 6.10 -5.76 -10.41
CA VAL A 63 7.52 -5.89 -10.04
C VAL A 63 8.02 -7.30 -10.32
N ALA A 64 7.26 -8.32 -9.90
CA ALA A 64 7.62 -9.72 -10.12
C ALA A 64 7.78 -10.02 -11.61
N ARG A 65 6.88 -9.53 -12.47
CA ARG A 65 7.01 -9.69 -13.92
C ARG A 65 8.25 -9.00 -14.47
N ASP A 66 8.60 -7.81 -13.99
CA ASP A 66 9.78 -7.06 -14.42
C ASP A 66 11.09 -7.79 -14.07
N ILE A 67 11.15 -8.42 -12.89
CA ILE A 67 12.32 -9.16 -12.41
C ILE A 67 12.42 -10.56 -13.03
N THR A 68 11.30 -11.28 -13.12
CA THR A 68 11.29 -12.71 -13.49
C THR A 68 10.97 -12.96 -14.96
N GLY A 69 10.40 -11.98 -15.67
CA GLY A 69 9.85 -12.16 -17.01
C GLY A 69 8.50 -12.90 -17.05
N ILE A 70 7.95 -13.34 -15.92
CA ILE A 70 6.74 -14.17 -15.86
C ILE A 70 5.55 -13.31 -15.37
N ALA A 71 4.48 -13.25 -16.17
CA ALA A 71 3.25 -12.55 -15.80
C ALA A 71 2.33 -13.45 -14.95
N SER A 72 1.94 -12.99 -13.75
CA SER A 72 1.14 -13.78 -12.79
C SER A 72 -0.12 -13.06 -12.28
N ILE A 73 -0.69 -12.14 -13.06
CA ILE A 73 -1.91 -11.37 -12.70
C ILE A 73 -3.19 -12.13 -13.02
N ARG A 74 -3.18 -12.96 -14.06
CA ARG A 74 -4.38 -13.66 -14.54
C ARG A 74 -4.59 -14.94 -13.73
N PRO A 75 -5.85 -15.35 -13.49
CA PRO A 75 -6.16 -16.64 -12.88
C PRO A 75 -5.71 -17.80 -13.78
N ALA A 76 -5.50 -18.97 -13.17
CA ALA A 76 -5.05 -20.19 -13.87
C ALA A 76 -6.11 -20.74 -14.84
N SER A 77 -7.40 -20.58 -14.53
CA SER A 77 -8.50 -20.96 -15.42
C SER A 77 -9.38 -19.76 -15.72
N ARG A 78 -9.78 -19.63 -16.99
CA ARG A 78 -10.96 -18.86 -17.39
C ARG A 78 -12.15 -19.81 -17.27
N LEU A 79 -12.76 -19.90 -16.09
CA LEU A 79 -14.16 -20.33 -16.07
C LEU A 79 -15.02 -19.22 -16.67
#